data_AF-A0A923U1H7-F1
#
_entry.id   AF-A0A923U1H7-F1
#
_cell.length_a   1.000
_cell.length_b   1.000
_cell.length_c   1.000
_cell.angle_alpha   90.00
_cell.angle_beta   90.00
_cell.angle_gamma   90.00
#
_symmetry.space_group_name_H-M   'P 1'
#
loop_
_entity.id
_entity.type
_entity.pdbx_description
1 polymer ?
#
loop_
_entity_poly.entity_id
_entity_poly.type
_entity_poly.pdbx_seq_one_letter_code
_entity_poly.pdbx_strand_id
1 'polypeptide(L)'
;MKALKVFHNCCPACQKAPIFRGLFSMNRVCPVCGNRFEKEEGYFMGAMIIAYFVGTLLALPTLLIAVFVMQVEFPTAVMLASLQMVVLGLFLFRFSRLAWINIENYGSQKLK
;
A
#
# COMPACT_ATOMS: atom_id res chain seq x y z
N MET A 1 -0.66 21.27 -6.43
CA MET A 1 0.11 20.24 -7.18
C MET A 1 1.22 19.56 -6.34
N LYS A 2 0.99 19.20 -5.06
CA LYS A 2 1.95 18.43 -4.23
C LYS A 2 1.43 17.04 -3.81
N ALA A 3 0.11 16.78 -3.96
CA ALA A 3 -0.55 15.56 -3.51
C ALA A 3 -0.27 14.31 -4.37
N LEU A 4 0.13 14.47 -5.65
CA LEU A 4 0.33 13.33 -6.55
C LEU A 4 1.62 12.53 -6.29
N LYS A 5 2.57 13.05 -5.50
CA LYS A 5 3.82 12.33 -5.20
C LYS A 5 3.68 11.26 -4.11
N VAL A 6 2.49 11.09 -3.53
CA VAL A 6 2.18 10.02 -2.56
C VAL A 6 2.38 8.62 -3.16
N PHE A 7 2.24 8.49 -4.48
CA PHE A 7 2.37 7.21 -5.21
C PHE A 7 3.78 6.92 -5.74
N HIS A 8 4.69 7.89 -5.66
CA HIS A 8 6.04 7.67 -6.18
C HIS A 8 6.90 6.97 -5.13
N ASN A 9 7.65 5.97 -5.57
CA ASN A 9 8.67 5.27 -4.78
C ASN A 9 9.88 6.20 -4.53
N CYS A 10 9.66 7.35 -3.90
CA CYS A 10 10.66 8.37 -3.59
C CYS A 10 10.52 8.80 -2.13
N CYS A 11 11.63 9.15 -1.49
CA CYS A 11 11.63 9.68 -0.13
C CYS A 11 10.76 10.94 -0.04
N PRO A 12 9.80 11.04 0.89
CA PRO A 12 8.91 12.20 0.98
C PRO A 12 9.64 13.46 1.48
N ALA A 13 10.75 13.30 2.21
CA ALA A 13 11.54 14.41 2.72
C ALA A 13 12.44 15.03 1.64
N CYS A 14 13.26 14.23 0.95
CA CYS A 14 14.26 14.75 0.00
C CYS A 14 13.91 14.51 -1.48
N GLN A 15 12.98 13.60 -1.78
CA GLN A 15 12.53 13.21 -3.14
C GLN A 15 13.64 12.71 -4.09
N LYS A 16 14.85 12.45 -3.59
CA LYS A 16 16.03 12.09 -4.40
C LYS A 16 16.35 10.60 -4.43
N ALA A 17 15.85 9.82 -3.46
CA ALA A 17 16.17 8.40 -3.35
C ALA A 17 14.91 7.55 -3.19
N PRO A 18 14.91 6.32 -3.74
CA PRO A 18 13.76 5.45 -3.65
C PRO A 18 13.62 4.79 -2.28
N ILE A 19 12.37 4.53 -1.88
CA ILE A 19 12.05 3.86 -0.61
C ILE A 19 12.35 2.36 -0.74
N PHE A 20 11.89 1.74 -1.83
CA PHE A 20 12.19 0.35 -2.18
C PHE A 20 13.35 0.28 -3.16
N ARG A 21 14.37 -0.56 -2.86
CA ARG A 21 15.48 -0.88 -3.77
C ARG A 21 15.15 -2.02 -4.73
N GLY A 22 14.22 -2.89 -4.37
CA GLY A 22 13.78 -4.02 -5.18
C GLY A 22 12.34 -4.42 -4.85
N LEU A 23 11.83 -5.48 -5.46
CA LEU A 23 10.46 -5.97 -5.28
C LEU A 23 10.08 -6.18 -3.81
N PHE A 24 10.99 -6.75 -3.03
CA PHE A 24 10.79 -7.07 -1.61
C PHE A 24 11.73 -6.33 -0.67
N SER A 25 12.76 -5.67 -1.20
CA SER A 25 13.78 -4.99 -0.40
C SER A 25 13.46 -3.51 -0.24
N MET A 26 13.28 -3.09 1.01
CA MET A 26 13.01 -1.71 1.40
C MET A 26 14.19 -1.13 2.18
N ASN A 27 14.52 0.12 1.92
CA ASN A 27 15.47 0.87 2.72
C ASN A 27 14.90 1.12 4.12
N ARG A 28 15.68 0.88 5.18
CA ARG A 28 15.34 1.36 6.53
C ARG A 28 15.57 2.87 6.69
N VAL A 29 16.57 3.39 5.98
CA VAL A 29 16.99 4.80 6.03
C VAL A 29 17.24 5.31 4.61
N CYS A 30 16.86 6.55 4.34
CA CYS A 30 17.15 7.22 3.07
C CYS A 30 18.66 7.44 2.90
N PRO A 31 19.26 6.98 1.79
CA PRO A 31 20.71 7.11 1.58
C PRO A 31 21.18 8.56 1.30
N VAL A 32 20.26 9.49 1.03
CA VAL A 32 20.60 10.88 0.67
C VAL A 32 20.40 11.85 1.83
N CYS A 33 19.30 11.75 2.58
CA CYS A 33 19.00 12.69 3.67
C CYS A 33 19.03 12.07 5.07
N GLY A 34 19.29 10.77 5.20
CA GLY A 34 19.31 10.09 6.50
C GLY A 34 17.93 9.91 7.15
N ASN A 35 16.83 10.25 6.46
CA ASN A 35 15.49 10.05 7.01
C ASN A 35 15.20 8.56 7.23
N ARG A 36 14.83 8.19 8.46
CA ARG A 36 14.48 6.82 8.83
C ARG A 36 13.03 6.53 8.42
N PHE A 37 12.82 5.52 7.58
CA PHE A 37 11.49 5.12 7.09
C PHE A 37 10.75 4.23 8.08
N GLU A 38 11.47 3.37 8.78
CA GLU A 38 10.93 2.52 9.85
C GLU A 38 11.43 3.05 11.19
N LYS A 39 10.56 3.78 11.89
CA LYS A 39 10.92 4.50 13.12
C LYS A 39 10.96 3.58 14.35
N GLU A 40 9.98 2.71 14.45
CA GLU A 40 9.74 1.83 15.60
C GLU A 40 9.30 0.42 15.14
N GLU A 41 9.43 -0.57 16.01
CA GLU A 41 8.86 -1.90 15.75
C GLU A 41 7.33 -1.80 15.67
N GLY A 42 6.73 -2.43 14.66
CA GLY A 42 5.29 -2.30 14.41
C GLY A 42 4.85 -1.02 13.68
N TYR A 43 5.79 -0.19 13.23
CA TYR A 43 5.49 1.03 12.44
C TYR A 43 4.53 0.80 11.26
N PHE A 44 4.61 -0.36 10.61
CA PHE A 44 3.78 -0.71 9.46
C PHE A 44 2.38 -1.24 9.81
N MET A 45 1.96 -1.21 11.07
CA MET A 45 0.58 -1.58 11.45
C MET A 45 -0.45 -0.69 10.75
N GLY A 46 -0.17 0.62 10.62
CA GLY A 46 -1.04 1.52 9.87
C GLY A 46 -1.09 1.19 8.37
N ALA A 47 0.04 0.78 7.78
CA ALA A 47 0.07 0.28 6.41
C ALA A 47 -0.76 -1.01 6.24
N MET A 48 -0.81 -1.89 7.25
CA MET A 48 -1.65 -3.08 7.21
C MET A 48 -3.14 -2.71 7.15
N ILE A 49 -3.58 -1.72 7.93
CA ILE A 49 -4.97 -1.24 7.90
C ILE A 49 -5.34 -0.70 6.52
N ILE A 50 -4.45 0.08 5.90
CA ILE A 50 -4.66 0.58 4.52
C ILE A 50 -4.78 -0.58 3.54
N ALA A 51 -3.90 -1.59 3.62
CA ALA A 51 -3.95 -2.76 2.75
C ALA A 51 -5.26 -3.54 2.91
N TYR A 52 -5.71 -3.73 4.15
CA TYR A 52 -6.97 -4.41 4.45
C TYR A 52 -8.18 -3.65 3.89
N PHE A 53 -8.23 -2.33 4.09
CA PHE A 53 -9.31 -1.49 3.60
C PHE A 53 -9.39 -1.51 2.07
N VAL A 54 -8.27 -1.28 1.40
CA VAL A 54 -8.22 -1.31 -0.08
C VAL A 54 -8.49 -2.71 -0.62
N GLY A 55 -7.95 -3.75 0.01
CA GLY A 55 -8.20 -5.14 -0.36
C GLY A 55 -9.69 -5.50 -0.28
N THR A 56 -10.36 -5.07 0.80
CA THR A 56 -11.80 -5.30 1.00
C THR A 56 -12.63 -4.56 -0.05
N LEU A 57 -12.29 -3.29 -0.33
CA LEU A 57 -12.93 -2.49 -1.38
C LEU A 57 -12.74 -3.07 -2.79
N LEU A 58 -11.69 -3.86 -3.02
CA LEU A 58 -11.47 -4.54 -4.30
C LEU A 58 -12.15 -5.92 -4.34
N ALA A 59 -12.13 -6.67 -3.24
CA ALA A 59 -12.65 -8.04 -3.19
C ALA A 59 -14.18 -8.08 -3.15
N LEU A 60 -14.84 -7.17 -2.40
CA LEU A 60 -16.30 -7.15 -2.27
C LEU A 60 -16.99 -6.91 -3.62
N PRO A 61 -16.63 -5.89 -4.42
CA PRO A 61 -17.25 -5.70 -5.74
C PRO A 61 -17.01 -6.87 -6.67
N THR A 62 -15.82 -7.48 -6.66
CA THR A 62 -15.53 -8.67 -7.48
C THR A 62 -16.48 -9.81 -7.13
N LEU A 63 -16.67 -10.08 -5.83
CA LEU A 63 -17.61 -11.11 -5.37
C LEU A 63 -19.05 -10.79 -5.82
N LEU A 64 -19.50 -9.55 -5.61
CA LEU A 64 -20.86 -9.13 -5.97
C LEU A 64 -21.09 -9.20 -7.48
N ILE A 65 -20.15 -8.76 -8.30
CA ILE A 65 -20.25 -8.82 -9.76
C ILE A 65 -20.24 -10.28 -10.23
N ALA A 66 -19.36 -11.12 -9.68
CA ALA A 66 -19.28 -12.53 -10.05
C ALA A 66 -20.60 -13.27 -9.77
N VAL A 67 -21.23 -13.02 -8.61
CA VAL A 67 -22.48 -13.69 -8.22
C VAL A 67 -23.69 -13.08 -8.92
N PHE A 68 -23.86 -11.76 -8.89
CA PHE A 68 -25.10 -11.12 -9.34
C PHE A 68 -25.13 -10.77 -10.83
N VAL A 69 -23.98 -10.46 -11.43
CA VAL A 69 -23.91 -10.06 -12.85
C VAL A 69 -23.53 -11.24 -13.72
N MET A 70 -22.46 -11.96 -13.35
CA MET A 70 -21.95 -13.09 -14.12
C MET A 70 -22.66 -14.42 -13.78
N GLN A 71 -23.50 -14.43 -12.74
CA GLN A 71 -24.27 -15.61 -12.31
C GLN A 71 -23.39 -16.85 -12.07
N VAL A 72 -22.15 -16.63 -11.60
CA VAL A 72 -21.21 -17.69 -11.26
C VAL A 72 -21.56 -18.27 -9.90
N GLU A 73 -21.39 -19.59 -9.74
CA GLU A 73 -21.61 -20.25 -8.45
C GLU A 73 -20.76 -19.64 -7.33
N PHE A 74 -21.35 -19.55 -6.13
CA PHE A 74 -20.72 -18.91 -4.98
C PHE A 74 -19.29 -19.43 -4.66
N PRO A 75 -19.01 -20.75 -4.66
CA PRO A 75 -17.65 -21.26 -4.40
C PRO A 75 -16.64 -20.76 -5.45
N THR A 76 -17.04 -20.71 -6.72
CA THR A 76 -16.20 -20.23 -7.82
C THR A 76 -15.98 -18.72 -7.73
N ALA A 77 -17.01 -17.94 -7.37
CA ALA A 77 -16.88 -16.50 -7.12
C ALA A 77 -15.89 -16.20 -5.97
N VAL A 78 -15.94 -16.96 -4.88
CA VAL A 78 -14.98 -16.85 -3.76
C VAL A 78 -13.56 -17.22 -4.22
N MET A 79 -13.42 -18.26 -5.04
CA MET A 79 -12.12 -18.65 -5.59
C MET A 79 -11.52 -17.54 -6.47
N LEU A 80 -12.33 -16.91 -7.33
CA LEU A 80 -11.92 -15.79 -8.17
C LEU A 80 -11.51 -14.58 -7.34
N ALA A 81 -12.30 -14.20 -6.33
CA ALA A 81 -11.95 -13.10 -5.42
C ALA A 81 -10.66 -13.38 -4.63
N SER A 82 -10.46 -14.63 -4.21
CA SER A 82 -9.23 -15.06 -3.53
C SER A 82 -8.02 -14.99 -4.46
N LEU A 83 -8.14 -15.48 -5.70
CA LEU A 83 -7.08 -15.42 -6.70
C LEU A 83 -6.70 -13.97 -7.02
N GLN A 84 -7.70 -13.09 -7.16
CA GLN A 84 -7.47 -11.65 -7.33
C GLN A 84 -6.64 -11.08 -6.16
N MET A 85 -6.96 -11.44 -4.92
CA MET A 85 -6.20 -10.98 -3.75
C MET A 85 -4.78 -11.51 -3.72
N VAL A 86 -4.53 -12.75 -4.16
CA VAL A 86 -3.16 -13.29 -4.27
C VAL A 86 -2.36 -12.50 -5.31
N VAL A 87 -2.94 -12.25 -6.49
CA VAL A 87 -2.27 -11.50 -7.57
C VAL A 87 -2.00 -10.05 -7.15
N LEU A 88 -2.98 -9.39 -6.54
CA LEU A 88 -2.88 -7.99 -6.13
C LEU A 88 -2.16 -7.80 -4.78
N GLY A 89 -1.98 -8.85 -3.99
CA GLY A 89 -1.42 -8.77 -2.63
C GLY A 89 -0.04 -8.17 -2.60
N LEU A 90 0.83 -8.51 -3.57
CA LEU A 90 2.16 -7.91 -3.70
C LEU A 90 2.09 -6.41 -3.99
N PHE A 91 1.15 -5.98 -4.83
CA PHE A 91 0.95 -4.57 -5.16
C PHE A 91 0.39 -3.80 -3.96
N LEU A 92 -0.62 -4.36 -3.28
CA LEU A 92 -1.22 -3.78 -2.08
C LEU A 92 -0.21 -3.63 -0.95
N PHE A 93 0.64 -4.64 -0.73
CA PHE A 93 1.70 -4.56 0.27
C PHE A 93 2.64 -3.37 0.04
N ARG A 94 3.11 -3.19 -1.20
CA ARG A 94 4.02 -2.08 -1.54
C ARG A 94 3.32 -0.74 -1.48
N PHE A 95 2.12 -0.68 -2.04
CA PHE A 95 1.29 0.52 -2.06
C PHE A 95 1.00 1.03 -0.65
N SER A 96 0.54 0.15 0.23
CA SER A 96 0.12 0.57 1.56
C SER A 96 1.27 1.07 2.42
N ARG A 97 2.47 0.49 2.27
CA ARG A 97 3.69 0.99 2.93
C ARG A 97 4.13 2.35 2.38
N LEU A 98 4.07 2.55 1.07
CA LEU A 98 4.37 3.85 0.45
C LEU A 98 3.38 4.92 0.92
N ALA A 99 2.08 4.59 0.92
CA ALA A 99 1.02 5.48 1.36
C ALA A 99 1.22 5.88 2.83
N TRP A 100 1.45 4.92 3.72
CA TRP A 100 1.65 5.18 5.14
C TRP A 100 2.82 6.14 5.42
N ILE A 101 3.99 5.87 4.83
CA ILE A 101 5.19 6.72 5.01
C ILE A 101 4.94 8.15 4.52
N ASN A 102 4.23 8.31 3.41
CA ASN A 102 3.90 9.63 2.88
C ASN A 102 2.89 10.37 3.77
N ILE A 103 1.84 9.70 4.23
CA ILE A 103 0.80 10.27 5.10
C ILE A 103 1.43 10.78 6.40
N GLU A 104 2.25 9.95 7.05
CA GLU A 104 2.85 10.34 8.32
C GLU A 104 3.88 11.45 8.16
N ASN A 105 4.71 11.40 7.13
CA ASN A 105 5.67 12.48 6.88
C ASN A 105 4.96 13.82 6.62
N TYR A 106 3.82 13.80 5.92
CA TYR A 106 3.00 14.99 5.71
C TYR A 106 2.37 15.50 7.02
N GLY A 107 1.86 14.59 7.86
CA GLY A 107 1.34 14.92 9.19
C GLY A 107 2.40 15.55 10.09
N SER A 108 3.62 15.00 10.09
CA SER A 108 4.74 15.51 10.88
C SER A 108 5.23 16.88 10.43
N GLN A 109 5.16 17.20 9.13
CA GLN A 109 5.49 18.55 8.63
C GLN A 109 4.48 19.62 9.05
N LYS A 110 3.21 19.25 9.26
CA LYS A 110 2.14 20.20 9.62
C LYS A 110 2.14 20.57 11.11
N LEU A 111 2.82 19.78 11.94
CA LEU A 111 2.95 20.00 13.40
C LEU A 111 4.19 20.82 13.79
N LYS A 112 5.03 21.20 12.83
CA LYS A 112 6.15 22.14 13.00
C LYS A 112 5.79 23.48 12.38
#